data_AF-A0A117LJP4-F1
#
_entry.id   AF-A0A117LJP4-F1
#
_cell.length_a   1.000
_cell.length_b   1.000
_cell.length_c   1.000
_cell.angle_alpha   90.00
_cell.angle_beta   90.00
_cell.angle_gamma   90.00
#
_symmetry.space_group_name_H-M   'P 1'
#
loop_
_entity.id
_entity.type
_entity.pdbx_description
1 polymer ?
#
loop_
_entity_poly.entity_id
_entity_poly.type
_entity_poly.pdbx_seq_one_letter_code
_entity_poly.pdbx_strand_id
1 'polypeptide(L)' 'MLGSAQMVVENHRGIIKYNSEEISISVSGGGIIIKGSDMKLRNVLPEEIYIEGRIKSLAFDK' A
#
# COMPACT_ATOMS: atom_id res chain seq x y z
N MET A 1 12.45 -3.20 17.59
CA MET A 1 11.06 -3.58 17.29
C MET A 1 11.09 -4.54 16.11
N LEU A 2 10.63 -5.77 16.32
CA LEU A 2 10.49 -6.79 15.29
C LEU A 2 9.07 -6.69 14.71
N GLY A 3 8.94 -6.64 13.39
CA GLY A 3 7.65 -6.82 12.73
C GLY A 3 7.55 -6.06 11.42
N SER A 4 7.70 -6.77 10.31
CA SER A 4 7.12 -6.35 9.04
C SER A 4 5.60 -6.28 9.23
N ALA A 5 4.98 -5.15 8.96
CA ALA A 5 3.53 -5.02 8.91
C ALA A 5 3.03 -5.55 7.57
N GLN A 6 1.87 -6.21 7.60
CA GLN A 6 1.14 -6.63 6.42
C GLN A 6 -0.15 -5.82 6.33
N MET A 7 -0.50 -5.41 5.12
CA MET A 7 -1.71 -4.64 4.84
C MET A 7 -2.38 -5.19 3.58
N VAL A 8 -3.70 -5.21 3.58
CA VAL A 8 -4.51 -5.54 2.40
C VAL A 8 -5.29 -4.29 2.00
N VAL A 9 -5.31 -3.98 0.71
CA VAL A 9 -6.14 -2.92 0.12
C VAL A 9 -7.12 -3.56 -0.85
N GLU A 10 -8.39 -3.62 -0.45
CA GLU A 10 -9.49 -4.12 -1.27
C GLU A 10 -10.06 -3.01 -2.16
N ASN A 11 -10.78 -3.39 -3.22
CA ASN A 11 -11.48 -2.49 -4.15
C ASN A 11 -10.56 -1.39 -4.74
N HIS A 12 -9.29 -1.73 -4.92
CA HIS A 12 -8.32 -0.85 -5.55
C HIS A 12 -8.62 -0.70 -7.06
N ARG A 13 -8.24 0.44 -7.62
CA ARG A 13 -8.32 0.76 -9.05
C ARG A 13 -6.96 0.74 -9.74
N GLY A 14 -5.93 0.33 -9.01
CA GLY A 14 -4.56 0.21 -9.50
C GLY A 14 -3.54 0.86 -8.57
N ILE A 15 -2.27 0.59 -8.85
CA ILE A 15 -1.13 1.16 -8.13
C ILE A 15 -0.70 2.43 -8.87
N ILE A 16 -0.63 3.55 -8.14
CA ILE A 16 -0.18 4.86 -8.65
C ILE A 16 1.35 4.96 -8.58
N LYS A 17 1.94 4.51 -7.46
CA LYS A 17 3.39 4.56 -7.21
C LYS A 17 3.83 3.38 -6.38
N TYR A 18 5.00 2.83 -6.71
CA TYR A 18 5.63 1.77 -5.94
C TYR A 18 7.14 1.93 -5.91
N ASN A 19 7.68 2.05 -4.69
CA ASN A 19 9.09 1.86 -4.40
C ASN A 19 9.25 1.32 -2.96
N SER A 20 10.49 1.11 -2.51
CA SER A 20 10.79 0.56 -1.18
C SER A 20 10.36 1.44 -0.01
N GLU A 21 10.01 2.70 -0.25
CA GLU A 21 9.67 3.70 0.77
C GLU A 21 8.20 4.13 0.73
N GLU A 22 7.51 3.90 -0.39
CA GLU A 22 6.16 4.39 -0.64
C GLU A 22 5.39 3.49 -1.61
N ILE A 23 4.16 3.16 -1.22
CA ILE A 23 3.14 2.57 -2.09
C ILE A 23 1.93 3.50 -2.09
N SER A 24 1.52 3.92 -3.28
CA SER A 24 0.31 4.72 -3.48
C SER A 24 -0.67 3.93 -4.33
N ILE A 25 -1.90 3.79 -3.85
CA ILE A 25 -2.95 2.98 -4.47
C ILE A 25 -4.16 3.85 -4.76
N SER A 26 -4.68 3.78 -5.98
CA SER A 26 -5.94 4.41 -6.32
C SER A 26 -7.08 3.56 -5.77
N VAL A 27 -8.05 4.20 -5.11
CA VAL A 27 -9.28 3.56 -4.63
C VAL A 27 -10.48 4.38 -5.10
N SER A 28 -11.68 3.81 -4.98
CA SER A 28 -12.90 4.58 -5.26
C SER A 28 -13.00 5.78 -4.34
N GLY A 29 -12.92 7.00 -4.90
CA GLY A 29 -13.05 8.24 -4.15
C GLY A 29 -11.74 8.84 -3.61
N GLY A 30 -10.58 8.41 -4.11
CA GLY A 30 -9.30 9.05 -3.80
C GLY A 30 -8.08 8.13 -3.97
N GLY A 31 -7.06 8.37 -3.15
CA GLY A 31 -5.85 7.56 -3.08
C GLY A 31 -5.48 7.20 -1.65
N ILE A 32 -4.84 6.04 -1.48
CA ILE A 32 -4.18 5.64 -0.23
C ILE A 32 -2.68 5.75 -0.45
N ILE A 33 -1.99 6.49 0.42
CA ILE A 33 -0.53 6.62 0.41
C ILE A 33 0.01 5.93 1.66
N ILE A 34 0.76 4.86 1.46
CA ILE A 34 1.48 4.12 2.51
C ILE A 34 2.96 4.46 2.40
N LYS A 35 3.56 5.02 3.46
CA LYS A 35 5.00 5.29 3.53
C LYS A 35 5.65 4.44 4.60
N GLY A 36 6.87 4.01 4.34
CA GLY A 36 7.58 3.07 5.20
C GLY A 36 9.00 2.79 4.73
N SER A 37 9.50 1.62 5.08
CA SER A 37 10.74 1.06 4.54
C SER A 37 10.57 -0.42 4.23
N ASP A 38 11.37 -0.93 3.30
CA ASP A 38 11.26 -2.29 2.76
C ASP A 38 9.84 -2.64 2.28
N MET A 39 9.14 -1.65 1.73
CA MET A 39 7.79 -1.80 1.19
C MET A 39 7.80 -2.70 -0.04
N LYS A 40 6.93 -3.72 -0.05
CA LYS A 40 6.82 -4.74 -1.09
C LYS A 40 5.36 -5.02 -1.37
N LEU A 41 5.04 -5.18 -2.65
CA LEU A 41 3.78 -5.78 -3.08
C LEU A 41 3.97 -7.29 -3.07
N ARG A 42 3.23 -7.99 -2.21
CA ARG A 42 3.25 -9.46 -2.14
C ARG A 42 2.45 -10.04 -3.29
N ASN A 43 1.18 -9.65 -3.38
CA ASN A 43 0.23 -10.09 -4.39
C ASN A 43 -0.59 -8.90 -4.87
N VAL A 44 -0.93 -8.89 -6.15
CA VAL A 44 -1.85 -7.95 -6.77
C VAL A 44 -2.91 -8.79 -7.48
N LEU A 45 -4.07 -8.90 -6.87
CA LEU A 45 -5.26 -9.57 -7.42
C LEU A 45 -6.24 -8.50 -7.91
N PRO A 46 -7.20 -8.81 -8.79
CA PRO A 46 -8.17 -7.80 -9.28
C PRO A 46 -8.97 -7.11 -8.17
N GLU A 47 -9.26 -7.82 -7.08
CA GLU A 47 -10.06 -7.30 -5.96
C GLU A 47 -9.20 -6.70 -4.84
N GLU A 48 -7.94 -7.15 -4.69
CA GLU A 48 -7.11 -6.81 -3.52
C GLU A 48 -5.61 -6.76 -3.80
N ILE A 49 -4.91 -5.88 -3.08
CA ILE A 49 -3.45 -5.77 -3.07
C ILE A 49 -2.93 -6.11 -1.67
N TYR A 50 -1.97 -7.02 -1.61
CA TYR A 50 -1.23 -7.35 -0.39
C TYR A 50 0.10 -6.60 -0.35
N ILE A 51 0.34 -5.91 0.76
CA ILE A 51 1.51 -5.07 1.01
C ILE A 51 2.24 -5.61 2.24
N GLU A 52 3.55 -5.68 2.17
CA GLU A 52 4.41 -5.99 3.31
C GLU A 52 5.51 -4.95 3.44
N GLY A 53 5.86 -4.55 4.66
CA GLY A 53 6.97 -3.65 4.91
C GLY A 53 6.94 -3.07 6.32
N ARG A 54 7.87 -2.18 6.65
CA ARG A 54 7.80 -1.40 7.89
C ARG A 54 7.00 -0.14 7.64
N ILE A 55 5.71 -0.19 7.95
CA ILE A 55 4.80 0.95 7.74
C ILE A 55 5.11 2.04 8.77
N LYS A 56 5.37 3.25 8.27
CA LYS A 56 5.64 4.45 9.09
C LYS A 56 4.42 5.37 9.15
N SER A 57 3.66 5.50 8.06
CA SER A 57 2.48 6.34 8.01
C SER A 57 1.53 5.93 6.90
N LEU A 58 0.25 6.22 7.10
CA LEU A 58 -0.81 6.07 6.10
C LEU A 58 -1.58 7.39 5.97
N ALA A 59 -1.87 7.78 4.74
CA ALA A 59 -2.64 8.98 4.42
C ALA A 59 -3.68 8.70 3.33
N PHE A 60 -4.78 9.45 3.34
CA PHE A 60 -5.77 9.45 2.28
C PHE A 60 -5.64 10.75 1.49
N ASP A 61 -5.49 10.62 0.18
CA ASP A 61 -5.55 11.73 -0.78
C ASP A 61 -6.99 11.83 -1.31
N LYS A 62 -7.57 13.03 -1.28
CA LYS A 62 -8.97 13.31 -1.65
C LYS A 62 -9.09 13.88 -3.04
#